data_AF-A0A1F4CV19-F1
#
_entry.id   AF-A0A1F4CV19-F1
#
_cell.length_a   1.000
_cell.length_b   1.000
_cell.length_c   1.000
_cell.angle_alpha   90.00
_cell.angle_beta   90.00
_cell.angle_gamma   90.00
#
_symmetry.space_group_name_H-M   'P 1'
#
loop_
_entity.id
_entity.type
_entity.pdbx_description
1 polymer ?
#
loop_
_entity_poly.entity_id
_entity_poly.type
_entity_poly.pdbx_seq_one_letter_code
_entity_poly.pdbx_strand_id
1 'polypeptide(L)'
;MIVRLAMKNAIRVLLSPRSIAILGASADFNKINGRTLKALLDKKYAGEIYPVNPKYAAIADIKCYPDVASILGAVELAVVAVPAKLVVQAIHELGAKKVDTAVVFSSGFAEVGGDGIERERELRAAIWESGVRVLGPNCLGLINAFENVMATFGHMPKSPRMPNAISLKPELTA
;
A
#
# COMPACT_ATOMS: atom_id res chain seq x y z
N MET A 1 -29.24 -0.11 -3.50
CA MET A 1 -28.91 -1.49 -3.08
C MET A 1 -27.58 -2.00 -3.68
N ILE A 2 -26.57 -1.14 -3.91
CA ILE A 2 -25.26 -1.51 -4.52
C ILE A 2 -24.08 -1.31 -3.55
N VAL A 3 -24.25 -0.52 -2.49
CA VAL A 3 -23.19 -0.18 -1.53
C VAL A 3 -22.75 -1.39 -0.67
N ARG A 4 -23.66 -2.34 -0.40
CA ARG A 4 -23.41 -3.48 0.52
C ARG A 4 -22.51 -4.58 -0.07
N LEU A 5 -22.35 -4.65 -1.40
CA LEU A 5 -21.49 -5.64 -2.07
C LEU A 5 -20.04 -5.14 -2.19
N ALA A 6 -19.84 -3.83 -2.40
CA ALA A 6 -18.52 -3.23 -2.52
C ALA A 6 -17.71 -3.29 -1.21
N MET A 7 -18.36 -3.14 -0.04
CA MET A 7 -17.68 -3.25 1.27
C MET A 7 -17.11 -4.65 1.54
N LYS A 8 -17.79 -5.72 1.10
CA LYS A 8 -17.31 -7.10 1.29
C LYS A 8 -16.01 -7.37 0.52
N ASN A 9 -15.77 -6.64 -0.59
CA ASN A 9 -14.57 -6.81 -1.39
C ASN A 9 -13.36 -6.05 -0.85
N ALA A 10 -13.53 -4.87 -0.25
CA ALA A 10 -12.39 -4.05 0.19
C ALA A 10 -11.53 -4.75 1.26
N ILE A 11 -12.15 -5.35 2.28
CA ILE A 11 -11.41 -6.10 3.31
C ILE A 11 -10.74 -7.35 2.71
N ARG A 12 -11.42 -8.06 1.79
CA ARG A 12 -10.83 -9.19 1.07
C ARG A 12 -9.59 -8.76 0.28
N VAL A 13 -9.66 -7.65 -0.46
CA VAL A 13 -8.51 -7.11 -1.20
C VAL A 13 -7.38 -6.72 -0.24
N LEU A 14 -7.70 -6.08 0.88
CA LEU A 14 -6.68 -5.65 1.84
C LEU A 14 -5.94 -6.84 2.47
N LEU A 15 -6.63 -7.94 2.76
CA LEU A 15 -6.07 -9.13 3.41
C LEU A 15 -5.48 -10.15 2.44
N SER A 16 -6.08 -10.31 1.26
CA SER A 16 -5.79 -11.38 0.28
C SER A 16 -5.90 -10.83 -1.16
N PRO A 17 -5.09 -9.82 -1.52
CA PRO A 17 -5.04 -9.33 -2.90
C PRO A 17 -4.40 -10.37 -3.79
N ARG A 18 -4.75 -10.34 -5.08
CA ARG A 18 -4.07 -11.14 -6.13
C ARG A 18 -2.95 -10.38 -6.83
N SER A 19 -2.92 -9.05 -6.67
CA SER A 19 -1.87 -8.20 -7.22
C SER A 19 -1.63 -6.98 -6.33
N ILE A 20 -0.36 -6.58 -6.22
CA ILE A 20 0.09 -5.46 -5.38
C ILE A 20 0.96 -4.52 -6.19
N ALA A 21 0.56 -3.25 -6.30
CA ALA A 21 1.42 -2.19 -6.79
C ALA A 21 2.15 -1.49 -5.63
N ILE A 22 3.42 -1.15 -5.80
CA ILE A 22 4.23 -0.46 -4.77
C ILE A 22 4.69 0.88 -5.33
N LEU A 23 3.97 1.95 -5.01
CA LEU A 23 4.27 3.31 -5.44
C LEU A 23 5.40 3.87 -4.59
N GLY A 24 6.45 4.33 -5.26
CA GLY A 24 7.68 4.78 -4.62
C GLY A 24 8.67 3.64 -4.35
N ALA A 25 8.50 2.47 -4.96
CA ALA A 25 9.39 1.32 -4.79
C ALA A 25 10.87 1.68 -4.96
N SER A 26 11.75 1.04 -4.19
CA SER A 26 13.19 1.31 -4.21
C SER A 26 14.00 0.03 -4.31
N ALA A 27 15.10 0.07 -5.05
CA ALA A 27 16.12 -0.98 -5.06
C ALA A 27 16.96 -1.02 -3.77
N ASP A 28 16.91 0.05 -2.97
CA ASP A 28 17.48 0.06 -1.62
C ASP A 28 16.51 -0.56 -0.62
N PHE A 29 16.70 -1.84 -0.34
CA PHE A 29 15.87 -2.63 0.56
C PHE A 29 16.04 -2.32 2.05
N ASN A 30 16.95 -1.41 2.41
CA ASN A 30 17.07 -0.93 3.79
C ASN A 30 16.11 0.22 4.10
N LYS A 31 15.59 0.90 3.07
CA LYS A 31 14.63 2.01 3.22
C LYS A 31 13.19 1.53 3.29
N ILE A 32 12.33 2.33 3.92
CA ILE A 32 10.88 2.06 4.09
C ILE A 32 10.23 1.60 2.77
N ASN A 33 10.51 2.32 1.69
CA ASN A 33 9.92 2.07 0.37
C ASN A 33 10.56 0.90 -0.42
N GLY A 34 11.68 0.34 0.03
CA GLY A 34 12.24 -0.90 -0.51
C GLY A 34 11.86 -2.15 0.30
N ARG A 35 11.59 -1.99 1.60
CA ARG A 35 11.30 -3.10 2.52
C ARG A 35 10.05 -3.89 2.17
N THR A 36 9.00 -3.23 1.68
CA THR A 36 7.76 -3.92 1.25
C THR A 36 8.03 -4.88 0.09
N LEU A 37 8.74 -4.42 -0.95
CA LEU A 37 9.10 -5.28 -2.07
C LEU A 37 9.98 -6.44 -1.59
N LYS A 38 11.02 -6.15 -0.81
CA LYS A 38 11.89 -7.18 -0.21
C LYS A 38 11.07 -8.24 0.56
N ALA A 39 10.14 -7.81 1.40
CA ALA A 39 9.34 -8.71 2.22
C ALA A 39 8.42 -9.60 1.37
N LEU A 40 7.77 -9.06 0.34
CA LEU A 40 6.94 -9.85 -0.58
C LEU A 40 7.77 -10.91 -1.32
N LEU A 41 8.98 -10.56 -1.75
CA LEU A 41 9.91 -11.48 -2.43
C LEU A 41 10.43 -12.56 -1.48
N ASP A 42 10.97 -12.18 -0.32
CA ASP A 42 11.50 -13.10 0.68
C ASP A 42 10.45 -14.11 1.16
N LYS A 43 9.19 -13.66 1.27
CA LYS A 43 8.06 -14.50 1.71
C LYS A 43 7.39 -15.24 0.57
N LYS A 44 7.83 -15.07 -0.68
CA LYS A 44 7.28 -15.73 -1.87
C LYS A 44 5.77 -15.49 -1.98
N TYR A 45 5.37 -14.22 -1.96
CA TYR A 45 4.00 -13.84 -2.28
C TYR A 45 3.60 -14.42 -3.63
N ALA A 46 2.42 -15.04 -3.70
CA ALA A 46 1.99 -15.81 -4.87
C ALA A 46 1.30 -14.94 -5.95
N GLY A 47 0.90 -13.72 -5.60
CA GLY A 47 0.26 -12.79 -6.52
C GLY A 47 1.28 -11.97 -7.31
N GLU A 48 0.76 -11.11 -8.19
CA GLU A 48 1.58 -10.25 -9.03
C GLU A 48 2.12 -9.05 -8.24
N ILE A 49 3.37 -8.67 -8.50
CA ILE A 49 4.02 -7.53 -7.85
C ILE A 49 4.38 -6.51 -8.92
N TYR A 50 3.93 -5.27 -8.74
CA TYR A 50 4.19 -4.16 -9.65
C TYR A 50 4.95 -3.03 -8.92
N PRO A 51 6.29 -3.04 -8.92
CA PRO A 51 7.06 -1.91 -8.44
C PRO A 51 6.82 -0.69 -9.33
N VAL A 52 6.52 0.47 -8.73
CA VAL A 52 6.27 1.72 -9.47
C VAL A 52 7.25 2.80 -9.01
N ASN A 53 8.15 3.19 -9.89
CA ASN A 53 9.10 4.28 -9.71
C ASN A 53 9.76 4.64 -11.06
N PRO A 54 9.65 5.90 -11.53
CA PRO A 54 10.22 6.33 -12.83
C PRO A 54 11.75 6.26 -12.90
N LYS A 55 12.44 6.14 -11.76
CA LYS A 55 13.90 6.04 -11.70
C LYS A 55 14.43 4.67 -12.16
N TYR A 56 13.64 3.61 -12.08
CA TYR A 56 14.10 2.25 -12.31
C TYR A 56 13.35 1.61 -13.47
N ALA A 57 14.06 0.94 -14.36
CA ALA A 57 13.44 0.06 -15.37
C ALA A 57 13.09 -1.32 -14.78
N ALA A 58 13.84 -1.77 -13.77
CA ALA A 58 13.62 -3.00 -13.04
C ALA A 58 14.17 -2.93 -11.61
N ILE A 59 13.60 -3.70 -10.68
CA ILE A 59 14.09 -3.89 -9.31
C ILE A 59 14.04 -5.38 -8.98
N ALA A 60 15.17 -5.99 -8.61
CA ALA A 60 15.29 -7.42 -8.33
C ALA A 60 14.67 -8.30 -9.43
N ASP A 61 15.07 -8.03 -10.68
CA ASP A 61 14.62 -8.73 -11.90
C ASP A 61 13.12 -8.63 -12.22
N ILE A 62 12.38 -7.79 -11.47
CA ILE A 62 10.99 -7.47 -11.76
C ILE A 62 10.91 -6.13 -12.48
N LYS A 63 10.15 -6.10 -13.58
CA LYS A 63 9.86 -4.87 -14.33
C LYS A 63 9.29 -3.80 -13.40
N CYS A 64 9.91 -2.63 -13.39
CA CYS A 64 9.43 -1.48 -12.65
C CYS A 64 8.74 -0.52 -13.63
N TYR A 65 7.55 -0.06 -13.25
CA TYR A 65 6.73 0.83 -14.07
C TYR A 65 7.00 2.29 -13.67
N PRO A 66 6.98 3.23 -14.63
CA PRO A 66 7.20 4.64 -14.31
C PRO A 66 6.03 5.25 -13.52
N ASP A 67 4.82 4.76 -13.77
CA ASP A 67 3.58 5.19 -13.14
C ASP A 67 2.59 4.02 -13.07
N VAL A 68 1.48 4.20 -12.35
CA VAL A 68 0.49 3.13 -12.16
C VAL A 68 -0.36 2.88 -13.42
N ALA A 69 -0.49 3.88 -14.29
CA ALA A 69 -1.27 3.77 -15.53
C ALA A 69 -0.59 2.84 -16.54
N SER A 70 0.74 2.82 -16.54
CA SER A 70 1.60 1.98 -17.39
C SER A 70 1.55 0.49 -17.05
N ILE A 71 0.97 0.11 -15.91
CA ILE A 71 0.80 -1.29 -15.53
C ILE A 71 -0.23 -1.94 -16.47
N LEU A 72 0.14 -3.03 -17.15
CA LEU A 72 -0.79 -3.71 -18.07
C LEU A 72 -1.83 -4.55 -17.33
N GLY A 73 -1.47 -5.12 -16.18
CA GLY A 73 -2.36 -5.94 -15.35
C GLY A 73 -3.34 -5.13 -14.50
N ALA A 74 -4.26 -5.87 -13.87
CA ALA A 74 -5.16 -5.31 -12.86
C ALA A 74 -4.41 -5.19 -11.52
N VAL A 75 -4.64 -4.09 -10.82
CA VAL A 75 -4.05 -3.83 -9.49
C VAL A 75 -5.19 -3.85 -8.47
N GLU A 76 -5.19 -4.84 -7.57
CA GLU A 76 -6.19 -4.90 -6.51
C GLU A 76 -5.78 -4.01 -5.31
N LEU A 77 -4.55 -4.17 -4.83
CA LEU A 77 -3.99 -3.40 -3.71
C LEU A 77 -2.83 -2.51 -4.17
N ALA A 78 -2.80 -1.27 -3.68
CA ALA A 78 -1.63 -0.41 -3.79
C ALA A 78 -0.99 -0.14 -2.43
N VAL A 79 0.34 -0.16 -2.36
CA VAL A 79 1.13 0.34 -1.24
C VAL A 79 1.74 1.67 -1.67
N VAL A 80 1.39 2.74 -0.97
CA VAL A 80 1.82 4.12 -1.27
C VAL A 80 2.92 4.51 -0.29
N ALA A 81 4.16 4.50 -0.78
CA ALA A 81 5.37 4.82 -0.04
C ALA A 81 6.13 6.02 -0.67
N VAL A 82 5.38 7.07 -1.02
CA VAL A 82 5.88 8.33 -1.60
C VAL A 82 5.82 9.47 -0.57
N PRO A 83 6.55 10.59 -0.74
CA PRO A 83 6.41 11.76 0.14
C PRO A 83 4.95 12.25 0.24
N ALA A 84 4.54 12.79 1.41
CA ALA A 84 3.16 13.22 1.69
C ALA A 84 2.54 14.10 0.60
N LYS A 85 3.33 15.05 0.07
CA LYS A 85 2.91 15.98 -1.00
C LYS A 85 2.51 15.29 -2.31
N LEU A 86 2.89 14.03 -2.53
CA LEU A 86 2.56 13.26 -3.73
C LEU A 86 1.41 12.26 -3.49
N VAL A 87 0.95 12.10 -2.25
CA VAL A 87 -0.05 11.08 -1.91
C VAL A 87 -1.41 11.40 -2.55
N VAL A 88 -1.83 12.68 -2.53
CA VAL A 88 -3.10 13.11 -3.16
C VAL A 88 -3.12 12.74 -4.64
N GLN A 89 -2.06 13.10 -5.37
CA GLN A 89 -1.90 12.73 -6.78
C GLN A 89 -1.93 11.21 -6.97
N ALA A 90 -1.20 10.45 -6.14
CA ALA A 90 -1.18 9.00 -6.21
C ALA A 90 -2.57 8.39 -6.03
N ILE A 91 -3.40 8.92 -5.11
CA ILE A 91 -4.78 8.44 -4.91
C ILE A 91 -5.66 8.69 -6.15
N HIS A 92 -5.53 9.85 -6.81
CA HIS A 92 -6.25 10.09 -8.06
C HIS A 92 -5.82 9.13 -9.18
N GLU A 93 -4.52 8.89 -9.33
CA GLU A 93 -3.98 7.93 -10.31
C GLU A 93 -4.48 6.51 -10.04
N LEU A 94 -4.54 6.10 -8.77
CA LEU A 94 -5.10 4.81 -8.36
C LEU A 94 -6.60 4.71 -8.67
N GLY A 95 -7.36 5.77 -8.44
CA GLY A 95 -8.77 5.87 -8.84
C GLY A 95 -8.97 5.70 -10.34
N ALA A 96 -8.17 6.40 -11.15
CA ALA A 96 -8.20 6.29 -12.61
C ALA A 96 -7.85 4.87 -13.09
N LYS A 97 -6.93 4.19 -12.40
CA LYS A 97 -6.57 2.79 -12.64
C LYS A 97 -7.59 1.78 -12.10
N LYS A 98 -8.62 2.25 -11.39
CA LYS A 98 -9.67 1.44 -10.73
C LYS A 98 -9.11 0.48 -9.68
N VAL A 99 -8.11 0.94 -8.92
CA VAL A 99 -7.57 0.18 -7.79
C VAL A 99 -8.59 0.16 -6.65
N ASP A 100 -8.80 -1.02 -6.06
CA ASP A 100 -9.82 -1.19 -5.03
C ASP A 100 -9.40 -0.61 -3.69
N THR A 101 -8.17 -0.85 -3.26
CA THR A 101 -7.67 -0.42 -1.95
C THR A 101 -6.23 0.08 -2.01
N ALA A 102 -5.89 0.98 -1.09
CA ALA A 102 -4.54 1.46 -0.89
C ALA A 102 -4.12 1.45 0.58
N VAL A 103 -2.86 1.13 0.84
CA VAL A 103 -2.20 1.27 2.15
C VAL A 103 -1.23 2.44 2.02
N VAL A 104 -1.44 3.49 2.81
CA VAL A 104 -0.63 4.71 2.75
C VAL A 104 0.27 4.78 3.97
N PHE A 105 1.58 4.67 3.74
CA PHE A 105 2.58 4.73 4.83
C PHE A 105 2.93 6.15 5.25
N SER A 106 2.83 7.10 4.33
CA SER A 106 3.38 8.44 4.47
C SER A 106 2.79 9.17 5.69
N SER A 107 3.67 9.78 6.49
CA SER A 107 3.33 10.76 7.51
C SER A 107 3.48 12.19 6.98
N GLY A 108 3.10 13.19 7.76
CA GLY A 108 3.08 14.62 7.39
C GLY A 108 1.67 15.18 7.12
N PHE A 109 0.63 14.56 7.69
CA PHE A 109 -0.77 14.97 7.58
C PHE A 109 -1.23 15.69 8.86
N ALA A 110 -2.46 15.52 9.33
CA ALA A 110 -2.97 16.30 10.45
C ALA A 110 -2.14 16.15 11.74
N GLU A 111 -1.38 15.07 11.89
CA GLU A 111 -0.52 14.79 13.05
C GLU A 111 0.65 15.78 13.20
N VAL A 112 1.04 16.50 12.15
CA VAL A 112 2.10 17.52 12.24
C VAL A 112 1.57 18.96 12.33
N GLY A 113 0.25 19.16 12.27
CA GLY A 113 -0.37 20.49 12.27
C GLY A 113 -0.03 21.34 11.03
N GLY A 114 -0.38 22.64 11.07
CA GLY A 114 -0.11 23.59 9.98
C GLY A 114 -0.65 23.10 8.62
N ASP A 115 0.20 23.13 7.60
CA ASP A 115 -0.12 22.62 6.25
C ASP A 115 -0.56 21.14 6.24
N GLY A 116 -0.22 20.36 7.26
CA GLY A 116 -0.60 18.94 7.37
C GLY A 116 -2.11 18.74 7.46
N ILE A 117 -2.84 19.68 8.07
CA ILE A 117 -4.30 19.65 8.19
C ILE A 117 -4.95 19.80 6.81
N GLU A 118 -4.48 20.75 6.00
CA GLU A 118 -5.01 20.95 4.65
C GLU A 118 -4.64 19.77 3.73
N ARG A 119 -3.42 19.22 3.84
CA ARG A 119 -3.06 17.99 3.11
C ARG A 119 -3.96 16.81 3.47
N GLU A 120 -4.36 16.66 4.73
CA GLU A 120 -5.28 15.58 5.11
C GLU A 120 -6.69 15.82 4.55
N ARG A 121 -7.14 17.08 4.56
CA ARG A 121 -8.41 17.47 3.95
C ARG A 121 -8.43 17.15 2.45
N GLU A 122 -7.40 17.55 1.71
CA GLU A 122 -7.22 17.23 0.29
C GLU A 122 -7.18 15.72 0.06
N LEU A 123 -6.45 14.98 0.90
CA LEU A 123 -6.40 13.52 0.82
C LEU A 123 -7.79 12.89 1.01
N ARG A 124 -8.56 13.34 2.00
CA ARG A 124 -9.93 12.84 2.23
C ARG A 124 -10.85 13.11 1.04
N ALA A 125 -10.75 14.30 0.44
CA ALA A 125 -11.49 14.63 -0.78
C ALA A 125 -11.11 13.71 -1.95
N ALA A 126 -9.81 13.52 -2.19
CA ALA A 126 -9.31 12.63 -3.24
C ALA A 126 -9.75 11.18 -3.04
N ILE A 127 -9.75 10.68 -1.80
CA ILE A 127 -10.24 9.33 -1.46
C ILE A 127 -11.72 9.19 -1.81
N TRP A 128 -12.52 10.20 -1.46
CA TRP A 128 -13.95 10.19 -1.75
C TRP A 128 -14.24 10.21 -3.25
N GLU A 129 -13.57 11.10 -3.98
CA GLU A 129 -13.75 11.28 -5.43
C GLU A 129 -13.25 10.09 -6.23
N SER A 130 -12.12 9.49 -5.85
CA SER A 130 -11.51 8.35 -6.52
C SER A 130 -12.26 7.02 -6.28
N GLY A 131 -12.98 6.92 -5.16
CA GLY A 131 -13.64 5.69 -4.72
C GLY A 131 -12.68 4.60 -4.19
N VAL A 132 -11.38 4.91 -4.08
CA VAL A 132 -10.35 4.03 -3.49
C VAL A 132 -10.55 3.97 -1.99
N ARG A 133 -10.43 2.79 -1.38
CA ARG A 133 -10.51 2.65 0.09
C ARG A 133 -9.11 2.62 0.68
N VAL A 134 -8.86 3.43 1.70
CA VAL A 134 -7.51 3.65 2.24
C VAL A 134 -7.37 3.09 3.65
N LEU A 135 -6.28 2.35 3.89
CA LEU A 135 -5.71 2.11 5.21
C LEU A 135 -4.57 3.11 5.42
N GLY A 136 -4.65 3.91 6.48
CA GLY A 136 -3.74 5.03 6.75
C GLY A 136 -4.41 6.39 6.52
N PRO A 137 -3.64 7.49 6.30
CA PRO A 137 -2.18 7.56 6.16
C PRO A 137 -1.43 7.30 7.48
N ASN A 138 -0.11 7.54 7.51
CA ASN A 138 0.73 7.40 8.70
C ASN A 138 0.58 6.04 9.42
N CYS A 139 0.60 4.94 8.66
CA CYS A 139 0.44 3.60 9.23
C CYS A 139 1.66 2.71 8.93
N LEU A 140 1.86 1.70 9.78
CA LEU A 140 2.85 0.65 9.54
C LEU A 140 2.42 -0.31 8.41
N GLY A 141 1.13 -0.32 8.08
CA GLY A 141 0.51 -1.20 7.10
C GLY A 141 -0.08 -2.47 7.70
N LEU A 142 -0.20 -3.51 6.88
CA LEU A 142 -0.87 -4.76 7.23
C LEU A 142 -0.08 -5.98 6.74
N ILE A 143 -0.27 -7.09 7.44
CA ILE A 143 0.35 -8.38 7.13
C ILE A 143 -0.72 -9.47 7.18
N ASN A 144 -0.86 -10.23 6.11
CA ASN A 144 -1.50 -11.54 6.14
C ASN A 144 -0.41 -12.61 6.04
N ALA A 145 -0.05 -13.18 7.18
CA ALA A 145 0.99 -14.20 7.26
C ALA A 145 0.57 -15.55 6.66
N PHE A 146 -0.73 -15.82 6.50
CA PHE A 146 -1.20 -17.07 5.89
C PHE A 146 -0.96 -17.08 4.38
N GLU A 147 -1.17 -15.95 3.71
CA GLU A 147 -1.03 -15.80 2.25
C GLU A 147 0.23 -15.05 1.81
N ASN A 148 1.16 -14.77 2.73
CA ASN A 148 2.39 -14.02 2.46
C ASN A 148 2.18 -12.60 1.93
N VAL A 149 1.06 -11.97 2.26
CA VAL A 149 0.78 -10.58 1.91
C VAL A 149 1.52 -9.68 2.90
N MET A 150 2.54 -9.00 2.41
CA MET A 150 3.41 -8.12 3.19
C MET A 150 3.21 -6.67 2.73
N ALA A 151 2.11 -6.04 3.14
CA ALA A 151 1.82 -4.63 2.86
C ALA A 151 2.33 -3.74 4.01
N THR A 152 3.61 -3.88 4.35
CA THR A 152 4.26 -3.20 5.48
C THR A 152 5.74 -2.93 5.18
N PHE A 153 6.34 -2.03 5.96
CA PHE A 153 7.80 -1.86 6.05
C PHE A 153 8.37 -2.34 7.40
N GLY A 154 7.52 -2.87 8.28
CA GLY A 154 7.89 -3.41 9.58
C GLY A 154 8.63 -4.75 9.46
N HIS A 155 9.48 -5.04 10.45
CA HIS A 155 10.11 -6.35 10.56
C HIS A 155 9.11 -7.37 11.11
N MET A 156 8.93 -8.48 10.39
CA MET A 156 8.26 -9.66 10.94
C MET A 156 9.28 -10.53 11.68
N PRO A 157 9.02 -10.89 12.94
CA PRO A 157 9.84 -11.87 13.63
C PRO A 157 9.83 -13.21 12.88
N LYS A 158 10.95 -13.93 12.92
CA LYS A 158 11.10 -15.26 12.29
C LYS A 158 10.45 -16.37 13.14
N SER A 159 9.37 -16.08 13.85
CA SER A 159 8.68 -17.08 14.66
C SER A 159 7.91 -18.06 13.76
N PRO A 160 7.70 -19.32 14.21
CA PRO A 160 6.82 -20.26 13.53
C PRO A 160 5.43 -19.65 13.35
N ARG A 161 4.80 -19.86 12.20
CA ARG A 161 3.40 -19.47 12.01
C ARG A 161 2.54 -20.34 12.92
N MET A 162 1.86 -19.72 13.88
CA MET A 162 0.85 -20.41 14.66
C MET A 162 -0.45 -20.42 13.86
N PRO A 163 -1.08 -21.59 13.65
CA PRO A 163 -2.41 -21.66 13.05
C PRO A 163 -3.39 -20.77 13.82
N ASN A 164 -4.26 -20.05 13.10
CA ASN A 164 -5.32 -19.20 13.66
C ASN A 164 -4.88 -18.01 14.54
N ALA A 165 -3.60 -17.64 14.52
CA ALA A 165 -3.12 -16.50 15.30
C ALA A 165 -3.53 -15.16 14.67
N ILE A 166 -4.12 -14.28 15.47
CA ILE A 166 -4.34 -12.87 15.15
C ILE A 166 -3.40 -12.05 16.03
N SER A 167 -2.65 -11.14 15.41
CA SER A 167 -1.84 -10.15 16.14
C SER A 167 -2.30 -8.76 15.73
N LEU A 168 -2.65 -7.95 16.73
CA LEU A 168 -2.94 -6.53 16.58
C LEU A 168 -1.83 -5.77 17.27
N LYS A 169 -1.13 -4.91 16.53
CA LYS A 169 -0.29 -3.88 17.13
C LYS A 169 -1.12 -2.60 17.19
N PRO A 170 -1.48 -2.10 18.39
CA PRO A 170 -2.18 -0.84 18.51
C PRO A 170 -1.25 0.30 18.03
N GLU A 171 -1.88 1.42 17.64
CA GLU A 171 -1.18 2.69 17.49
C GLU A 171 -0.43 3.01 18.79
N LEU A 172 0.87 3.27 18.67
CA LEU A 172 1.64 3.86 19.76
C LEU A 172 1.35 5.36 19.73
N THR A 173 0.23 5.78 20.31
CA THR A 173 0.06 7.18 20.68
C THR A 173 1.09 7.49 21.76
N ALA A 174 2.06 8.35 21.41
CA ALA A 174 2.97 8.98 22.37
C ALA A 174 2.21 9.99 23.23
#